data_AF-A0AAV3KE87-F1
#
_entry.id   AF-A0AAV3KE87-F1
#
_cell.length_a   1.000
_cell.length_b   1.000
_cell.length_c   1.000
_cell.angle_alpha   90.00
_cell.angle_beta   90.00
_cell.angle_gamma   90.00
#
_symmetry.space_group_name_H-M   'P 1'
#
loop_
_entity.id
_entity.type
_entity.pdbx_description
1 polymer ?
#
loop_
_entity_poly.entity_id
_entity_poly.type
_entity_poly.pdbx_seq_one_letter_code
_entity_poly.pdbx_strand_id
1 'polypeptide(L)'
;MSLHTDYASNTGYRPDFYYQKIVTAIGMVLETDDLSELHPHTDLERDLGFESGIFIELMMYLEEMIEGLSIDPVTLDSQQLSTIDSLGRFIHSQLEHGVPCA
;
A
#
# COMPACT_ATOMS: atom_id res chain seq x y z
N MET A 1 34.56 13.92 -19.46
CA MET A 1 34.12 12.53 -19.72
C MET A 1 34.22 11.76 -18.42
N SER A 2 33.13 11.07 -18.09
CA SER A 2 33.01 9.99 -17.10
C SER A 2 33.07 10.37 -15.62
N LEU A 3 31.90 10.58 -15.02
CA LEU A 3 31.62 10.00 -13.71
C LEU A 3 30.53 8.94 -13.90
N HIS A 4 30.97 7.72 -13.68
CA HIS A 4 30.18 6.53 -13.49
C HIS A 4 29.68 6.55 -12.05
N THR A 5 28.37 6.64 -11.87
CA THR A 5 27.74 6.14 -10.66
C THR A 5 26.56 5.33 -11.14
N ASP A 6 26.71 4.02 -11.07
CA ASP A 6 25.60 3.07 -11.13
C ASP A 6 24.52 3.51 -10.16
N TYR A 7 23.44 4.10 -10.68
CA TYR A 7 22.16 4.07 -9.98
C TYR A 7 21.57 2.67 -10.18
N ALA A 8 22.19 1.69 -9.52
CA ALA A 8 21.48 0.50 -9.12
C ALA A 8 20.53 0.92 -7.99
N SER A 9 19.44 1.61 -8.36
CA SER A 9 18.29 1.78 -7.49
C SER A 9 17.71 0.40 -7.28
N ASN A 10 18.22 -0.26 -6.24
CA ASN A 10 17.60 -1.42 -5.65
C ASN A 10 16.36 -0.93 -4.89
N THR A 11 15.41 -0.33 -5.60
CA THR A 11 14.04 -0.20 -5.13
C THR A 11 13.38 -1.55 -5.35
N GLY A 12 13.92 -2.57 -4.68
CA GLY A 12 13.36 -3.91 -4.73
C GLY A 12 12.00 -3.84 -4.08
N TYR A 13 10.93 -3.86 -4.88
CA TYR A 13 9.58 -4.09 -4.39
C TYR A 13 9.62 -5.26 -3.39
N ARG A 14 9.24 -4.99 -2.14
CA ARG A 14 9.21 -5.97 -1.04
C ARG A 14 7.76 -6.37 -0.79
N PRO A 15 7.16 -7.27 -1.60
CA PRO A 15 5.75 -7.61 -1.48
C PRO A 15 5.39 -8.04 -0.06
N ASP A 16 6.24 -8.82 0.60
CA ASP A 16 6.00 -9.31 1.96
C ASP A 16 5.92 -8.18 3.00
N PHE A 17 6.71 -7.12 2.84
CA PHE A 17 6.71 -5.97 3.74
C PHE A 17 5.39 -5.19 3.65
N TYR A 18 4.98 -4.86 2.42
CA TYR A 18 3.73 -4.14 2.19
C TYR A 18 2.52 -4.98 2.57
N TYR A 19 2.55 -6.27 2.25
CA TYR A 19 1.51 -7.22 2.59
C TYR A 19 1.23 -7.25 4.09
N GLN A 20 2.25 -7.38 4.93
CA GLN A 20 2.07 -7.40 6.39
C GLN A 20 1.46 -6.11 6.93
N LYS A 21 1.88 -4.95 6.40
CA LYS A 21 1.33 -3.65 6.79
C LYS A 21 -0.14 -3.51 6.38
N ILE A 22 -0.48 -3.91 5.16
CA ILE A 22 -1.85 -3.88 4.65
C ILE A 22 -2.76 -4.81 5.44
N VAL A 23 -2.35 -6.05 5.67
CA VAL A 23 -3.13 -7.02 6.47
C VAL A 23 -3.38 -6.49 7.88
N THR A 24 -2.35 -5.92 8.52
CA THR A 24 -2.51 -5.32 9.85
C THR A 24 -3.49 -4.14 9.82
N ALA A 25 -3.39 -3.25 8.84
CA ALA A 25 -4.31 -2.13 8.69
C ALA A 25 -5.75 -2.59 8.40
N ILE A 26 -5.94 -3.62 7.58
CA ILE A 26 -7.26 -4.25 7.35
C ILE A 26 -7.84 -4.77 8.67
N GLY A 27 -7.05 -5.46 9.50
CA GLY A 27 -7.51 -5.93 10.81
C GLY A 27 -7.92 -4.81 11.75
N MET A 28 -7.20 -3.68 11.73
CA MET A 28 -7.57 -2.50 12.50
C MET A 28 -8.89 -1.87 12.03
N VAL A 29 -9.09 -1.75 10.71
CA VAL A 29 -10.31 -1.18 10.12
C VAL A 29 -11.52 -2.07 10.34
N LEU A 30 -11.37 -3.39 10.19
CA LEU A 30 -12.43 -4.36 10.39
C LEU A 30 -12.63 -4.76 11.87
N GLU A 31 -11.83 -4.22 12.78
CA GLU A 31 -11.82 -4.55 14.21
C GLU A 31 -11.72 -6.08 14.45
N THR A 32 -10.89 -6.78 13.68
CA THR A 32 -10.72 -8.23 13.74
C THR A 32 -9.26 -8.66 13.76
N ASP A 33 -8.96 -9.64 14.59
CA ASP A 33 -7.66 -10.31 14.65
C ASP A 33 -7.60 -11.57 13.74
N ASP A 34 -8.75 -12.04 13.24
CA ASP A 34 -8.79 -13.18 12.32
C ASP A 34 -8.54 -12.74 10.88
N LEU A 35 -7.26 -12.81 10.49
CA LEU A 35 -6.75 -12.41 9.19
C LEU A 35 -6.20 -13.62 8.40
N SER A 36 -6.54 -14.83 8.85
CA SER A 36 -5.94 -16.08 8.36
C SER A 36 -6.31 -16.41 6.91
N GLU A 37 -7.44 -15.91 6.43
CA GLU A 37 -7.94 -16.09 5.06
C GLU A 37 -7.49 -15.00 4.08
N LEU A 38 -6.80 -13.95 4.57
CA LEU A 38 -6.31 -12.90 3.69
C LEU A 38 -5.12 -13.40 2.87
N HIS A 39 -5.13 -13.05 1.58
CA HIS A 39 -4.11 -13.41 0.60
C HIS A 39 -3.88 -12.24 -0.38
N PRO A 40 -2.75 -12.20 -1.12
CA PRO A 40 -2.45 -11.09 -2.03
C PRO A 40 -3.55 -10.79 -3.07
N HIS A 41 -4.33 -11.80 -3.46
CA HIS A 41 -5.41 -11.69 -4.44
C HIS A 41 -6.79 -11.41 -3.83
N THR A 42 -6.88 -11.29 -2.50
CA THR A 42 -8.13 -10.91 -1.81
C THR A 42 -8.57 -9.55 -2.31
N ASP A 43 -9.83 -9.50 -2.74
CA ASP A 43 -10.49 -8.31 -3.28
C ASP A 43 -11.06 -7.48 -2.12
N LEU A 44 -10.63 -6.23 -2.01
CA LEU A 44 -10.98 -5.34 -0.90
C LEU A 44 -12.49 -5.06 -0.87
N GLU A 45 -13.12 -4.86 -2.02
CA GLU A 45 -14.55 -4.57 -2.09
C GLU A 45 -15.37 -5.86 -2.04
N ARG A 46 -15.08 -6.82 -2.92
CA ARG A 46 -15.91 -8.03 -3.08
C ARG A 46 -15.76 -9.00 -1.91
N ASP A 47 -14.55 -9.19 -1.40
CA ASP A 47 -14.28 -10.21 -0.40
C ASP A 47 -14.32 -9.63 1.03
N LEU A 48 -13.98 -8.35 1.22
CA LEU A 48 -13.95 -7.68 2.53
C LEU A 48 -15.03 -6.61 2.75
N GLY A 49 -15.77 -6.21 1.70
CA GLY A 49 -16.81 -5.20 1.82
C GLY A 49 -16.28 -3.78 2.01
N PHE A 50 -15.06 -3.46 1.55
CA PHE A 50 -14.51 -2.11 1.65
C PHE A 50 -15.24 -1.16 0.70
N GLU A 51 -16.26 -0.49 1.23
CA GLU A 51 -16.88 0.66 0.58
C GLU A 51 -15.95 1.90 0.67
N SER A 52 -16.27 2.94 -0.09
CA SER A 52 -15.43 4.15 -0.22
C SER A 52 -15.09 4.84 1.11
N GLY A 53 -15.95 4.76 2.13
CA GLY A 53 -15.67 5.28 3.47
C GLY A 53 -14.60 4.47 4.21
N ILE A 54 -14.76 3.14 4.23
CA ILE A 54 -13.83 2.19 4.86
C ILE A 54 -12.46 2.24 4.19
N PHE A 55 -12.46 2.45 2.87
CA PHE A 55 -11.25 2.59 2.09
C PHE A 55 -10.41 3.81 2.52
N ILE A 56 -11.05 4.93 2.86
CA ILE A 56 -10.34 6.12 3.36
C ILE A 56 -9.68 5.82 4.72
N GLU A 57 -10.39 5.14 5.62
CA GLU A 57 -9.86 4.74 6.93
C GLU A 57 -8.63 3.83 6.78
N LEU A 58 -8.67 2.88 5.83
CA LEU A 58 -7.51 2.05 5.50
C LEU A 58 -6.30 2.87 5.09
N MET A 59 -6.49 3.87 4.22
CA MET A 59 -5.40 4.72 3.76
C MET A 59 -4.79 5.52 4.91
N MET A 60 -5.62 6.04 5.82
CA MET A 60 -5.16 6.75 7.02
C MET A 60 -4.29 5.85 7.91
N TYR A 61 -4.74 4.63 8.21
CA TYR A 61 -3.94 3.68 8.99
C TYR A 61 -2.61 3.34 8.29
N LEU A 62 -2.63 3.16 6.97
CA LEU A 62 -1.41 2.87 6.21
C LEU A 62 -0.41 4.02 6.24
N GLU A 63 -0.88 5.25 6.09
CA GLU A 63 -0.06 6.47 6.17
C GLU A 63 0.60 6.61 7.55
N GLU A 64 -0.13 6.33 8.63
CA GLU A 64 0.43 6.33 9.99
C GLU A 64 1.44 5.19 10.23
N MET A 65 1.23 4.02 9.61
CA MET A 65 2.06 2.83 9.82
C MET A 65 3.34 2.78 8.98
N ILE A 66 3.38 3.51 7.87
CA ILE A 66 4.44 3.44 6.86
C ILE A 66 5.10 4.82 6.74
N GLU A 67 6.28 4.94 7.34
CA GLU A 67 7.06 6.18 7.29
C GLU A 67 7.37 6.59 5.84
N GLY A 68 7.10 7.86 5.53
CA GLY A 68 7.32 8.44 4.19
C GLY A 68 6.20 8.18 3.19
N LEU A 69 5.17 7.41 3.56
CA LEU A 69 3.95 7.30 2.76
C LEU A 69 3.13 8.58 2.92
N SER A 70 2.63 9.10 1.80
CA SER A 70 1.69 10.23 1.75
C SER A 70 0.69 9.90 0.67
N ILE A 71 -0.58 9.72 1.02
CA ILE A 71 -1.62 9.33 0.07
C ILE A 71 -2.51 10.54 -0.20
N ASP A 72 -2.55 11.00 -1.44
CA ASP A 72 -3.53 12.01 -1.84
C ASP A 72 -4.89 11.34 -2.10
N PRO A 73 -5.92 11.62 -1.29
CA PRO A 73 -7.25 11.01 -1.45
C PRO A 73 -7.90 11.35 -2.80
N VAL A 74 -7.47 12.41 -3.48
CA VAL A 74 -7.96 12.78 -4.82
C VAL A 74 -7.42 11.85 -5.91
N THR A 75 -6.30 11.17 -5.65
CA THR A 75 -5.64 10.26 -6.59
C THR A 75 -6.07 8.79 -6.44
N LEU A 76 -6.93 8.50 -5.46
CA LEU A 76 -7.44 7.17 -5.18
C LEU A 76 -8.46 6.74 -6.23
N ASP A 77 -7.99 6.13 -7.30
CA ASP A 77 -8.83 5.37 -8.23
C ASP A 77 -9.07 3.97 -7.65
N SER A 78 -10.25 3.77 -7.05
CA SER A 78 -10.63 2.49 -6.42
C SER A 78 -10.60 1.31 -7.41
N GLN A 79 -10.73 1.56 -8.72
CA GLN A 79 -10.65 0.49 -9.73
C GLN A 79 -9.23 -0.07 -9.87
N GLN A 80 -8.20 0.73 -9.56
CA GLN A 80 -6.81 0.29 -9.59
C GLN A 80 -6.35 -0.33 -8.26
N LEU A 81 -7.15 -0.16 -7.20
CA LEU A 81 -6.86 -0.60 -5.84
C LEU A 81 -7.85 -1.68 -5.39
N SER A 82 -8.06 -2.70 -6.22
CA SER A 82 -9.06 -3.74 -5.99
C SER A 82 -8.57 -4.87 -5.08
N THR A 83 -7.27 -5.15 -5.05
CA THR A 83 -6.69 -6.26 -4.28
C THR A 83 -5.57 -5.81 -3.34
N ILE A 84 -5.25 -6.65 -2.35
CA ILE A 84 -4.11 -6.44 -1.45
C ILE A 84 -2.79 -6.25 -2.22
N ASP A 85 -2.54 -7.03 -3.28
CA ASP A 85 -1.34 -6.91 -4.11
C ASP A 85 -1.29 -5.57 -4.86
N SER A 86 -2.39 -5.17 -5.50
CA SER A 86 -2.46 -3.88 -6.20
C SER A 86 -2.25 -2.69 -5.25
N LEU A 87 -2.77 -2.78 -4.02
CA LEU A 87 -2.54 -1.78 -2.99
C LEU A 87 -1.06 -1.75 -2.54
N GLY A 88 -0.42 -2.92 -2.38
CA GLY A 88 1.00 -2.99 -2.07
C GLY A 88 1.88 -2.36 -3.16
N ARG A 89 1.54 -2.55 -4.44
CA ARG A 89 2.23 -1.91 -5.56
C ARG A 89 2.02 -0.40 -5.58
N PHE A 90 0.81 0.06 -5.28
CA PHE A 90 0.52 1.49 -5.16
C PHE A 90 1.35 2.14 -4.04
N ILE A 91 1.39 1.54 -2.85
CA ILE A 91 2.20 2.07 -1.73
C ILE A 91 3.68 2.15 -2.14
N HIS A 92 4.19 1.11 -2.81
CA HIS A 92 5.56 1.11 -3.29
C HIS A 92 5.84 2.28 -4.25
N SER A 93 4.96 2.51 -5.23
CA SER A 93 5.15 3.60 -6.19
C SER A 93 5.05 4.99 -5.55
N GLN A 94 4.20 5.16 -4.53
CA GLN A 94 4.14 6.41 -3.76
C GLN A 94 5.46 6.67 -3.01
N LEU A 95 6.06 5.63 -2.42
CA LEU A 95 7.33 5.76 -1.71
C LEU A 95 8.52 6.02 -2.66
N GLU A 96 8.50 5.45 -3.87
CA GLU A 96 9.52 5.73 -4.88
C GLU A 96 9.43 7.17 -5.42
N HIS A 97 8.22 7.68 -5.63
CA HIS A 97 8.00 9.04 -6.11
C HIS A 97 8.08 10.11 -5.02
N GLY A 98 7.94 9.71 -3.75
CA GLY A 98 8.00 10.58 -2.57
C GLY A 98 9.41 10.96 -2.12
N VAL A 99 10.48 10.46 -2.77
CA VAL A 99 11.84 10.90 -2.53
C VAL A 99 12.06 12.24 -3.25
N PRO A 100 12.14 13.39 -2.54
CA PRO A 100 12.70 14.57 -3.19
C PRO A 100 14.16 14.23 -3.46
N CYS A 101 14.59 14.28 -4.73
CA CYS A 101 16.01 14.32 -5.05
C CYS A 101 16.66 15.43 -4.20
N ALA A 102 17.43 15.03 -3.17
CA ALA A 102 18.27 15.91 -2.38
C ALA A 102 19.69 15.93 -2.95
#